data_AF-A0A1G3ARV4-F1
#
_entry.id   AF-A0A1G3ARV4-F1
#
_cell.length_a   1.000
_cell.length_b   1.000
_cell.length_c   1.000
_cell.angle_alpha   90.00
_cell.angle_beta   90.00
_cell.angle_gamma   90.00
#
_symmetry.space_group_name_H-M   'P 1'
#
loop_
_entity.id
_entity.type
_entity.pdbx_description
1 polymer ?
#
loop_
_entity_poly.entity_id
_entity_poly.type
_entity_poly.pdbx_seq_one_letter_code
_entity_poly.pdbx_strand_id
1 'polypeptide(L)'
;MRTTLLSVHPGLAGNSRLPVVAQPGQRLHAAEILLLLGAGLAATLATAFFELGLRIPGHAIIRAVFPMSLGLALAPRRMGGMVMGTSALGSALVLGAGGFAAIGAGAMTSLALTGPLLDLALWRAKRGWRLYLGFATAGLASNLAALSVRAGTKLFGLGHGGAQPFAEWLPQAIGTYALCGLLAGLISALVWFQLVGTRSGAQERRW
;
A
#
# COMPACT_ATOMS: atom_id res chain seq x y z
N MET A 1 -27.04 -6.26 2.21
CA MET A 1 -25.73 -6.94 2.05
C MET A 1 -25.04 -7.01 3.40
N ARG A 2 -24.97 -8.18 4.05
CA ARG A 2 -24.16 -8.34 5.28
C ARG A 2 -22.68 -8.33 4.88
N THR A 3 -22.00 -7.21 5.05
CA THR A 3 -20.53 -7.14 4.99
C THR A 3 -19.98 -7.81 6.23
N THR A 4 -19.65 -9.10 6.13
CA THR A 4 -18.80 -9.75 7.13
C THR A 4 -17.42 -9.10 7.06
N LEU A 5 -17.04 -8.44 8.15
CA LEU A 5 -15.69 -7.92 8.37
C LEU A 5 -14.68 -9.05 8.13
N LEU A 6 -13.59 -8.77 7.42
CA LEU A 6 -12.54 -9.75 7.07
C LEU A 6 -13.04 -10.99 6.29
N SER A 7 -14.09 -10.82 5.49
CA SER A 7 -14.43 -11.83 4.45
C SER A 7 -13.40 -11.85 3.33
N VAL A 8 -13.26 -12.99 2.64
CA VAL A 8 -12.37 -13.12 1.48
C VAL A 8 -12.84 -12.16 0.37
N HIS A 9 -11.90 -11.41 -0.20
CA HIS A 9 -12.15 -10.51 -1.32
C HIS A 9 -12.02 -11.29 -2.65
N PRO A 10 -13.13 -11.61 -3.33
CA PRO A 10 -13.12 -12.55 -4.47
C PRO A 10 -12.30 -12.04 -5.65
N GLY A 11 -12.23 -10.72 -5.82
CA GLY A 11 -11.42 -10.10 -6.87
C GLY A 11 -9.92 -10.26 -6.63
N LEU A 12 -9.46 -10.23 -5.38
CA LEU A 12 -8.03 -10.37 -5.06
C LEU A 12 -7.64 -11.85 -5.07
N ALA A 13 -8.46 -12.70 -4.44
CA ALA A 13 -8.23 -14.15 -4.41
C ALA A 13 -8.19 -14.78 -5.83
N GLY A 14 -9.06 -14.34 -6.74
CA GLY A 14 -9.11 -14.88 -8.09
C GLY A 14 -8.02 -14.37 -9.05
N ASN A 15 -7.25 -13.33 -8.68
CA ASN A 15 -6.26 -12.70 -9.56
C ASN A 15 -4.85 -12.67 -8.95
N SER A 16 -4.64 -13.18 -7.75
CA SER A 16 -3.31 -13.27 -7.14
C SER A 16 -2.40 -14.19 -7.96
N ARG A 17 -1.14 -13.78 -8.15
CA ARG A 17 -0.09 -14.62 -8.73
C ARG A 17 0.50 -15.59 -7.71
N LEU A 18 0.25 -15.36 -6.42
CA LEU A 18 0.77 -16.13 -5.31
C LEU A 18 -0.26 -17.16 -4.82
N PRO A 19 0.19 -18.25 -4.18
CA PRO A 19 -0.72 -19.18 -3.53
C PRO A 19 -1.50 -18.44 -2.45
N VAL A 20 -2.82 -18.39 -2.62
CA VAL A 20 -3.72 -17.70 -1.70
C VAL A 20 -3.91 -18.57 -0.46
N VAL A 21 -3.56 -18.01 0.71
CA VAL A 21 -3.74 -18.70 2.00
C VAL A 21 -5.22 -18.73 2.39
N ALA A 22 -6.00 -17.73 1.99
CA ALA A 22 -7.41 -17.60 2.33
C ALA A 22 -8.34 -18.39 1.40
N GLN A 23 -9.04 -19.40 1.95
CA GLN A 23 -10.03 -20.17 1.18
C GLN A 23 -11.43 -19.53 1.27
N PRO A 24 -12.19 -19.46 0.15
CA PRO A 24 -13.58 -19.00 0.16
C PRO A 24 -14.43 -19.85 1.12
N GLY A 25 -15.17 -19.22 2.02
CA GLY A 25 -16.05 -19.90 2.97
C GLY A 25 -15.40 -20.38 4.28
N GLN A 26 -14.07 -20.31 4.40
CA GLN A 26 -13.38 -20.58 5.67
C GLN A 26 -13.37 -19.38 6.62
N ARG A 27 -13.41 -19.67 7.93
CA ARG A 27 -13.25 -18.68 9.00
C ARG A 27 -11.86 -18.02 8.92
N LEU A 28 -11.76 -16.81 9.45
CA LEU A 28 -10.49 -16.06 9.55
C LEU A 28 -9.46 -16.89 10.32
N HIS A 29 -8.30 -17.14 9.71
CA HIS A 29 -7.23 -17.92 10.34
C HIS A 29 -6.20 -16.97 10.99
N ALA A 30 -5.64 -17.35 12.14
CA ALA A 30 -4.58 -16.58 12.80
C ALA A 30 -3.38 -16.31 11.87
N ALA A 31 -3.03 -17.27 11.00
CA ALA A 31 -1.97 -17.11 10.01
C ALA A 31 -2.23 -15.94 9.03
N GLU A 32 -3.48 -15.71 8.62
CA GLU A 32 -3.84 -14.60 7.73
C GLU A 32 -3.67 -13.25 8.44
N ILE A 33 -4.06 -13.18 9.72
CA ILE A 33 -3.85 -11.98 10.54
C ILE A 33 -2.36 -11.71 10.71
N LEU A 34 -1.56 -12.73 11.03
CA LEU A 34 -0.11 -12.60 11.18
C LEU A 34 0.56 -12.15 9.88
N LEU A 35 0.11 -12.67 8.73
CA LEU A 35 0.60 -12.24 7.41
C LEU A 35 0.29 -10.77 7.14
N LEU A 36 -0.93 -10.31 7.46
CA LEU A 36 -1.30 -8.90 7.31
C LEU A 36 -0.52 -8.01 8.28
N LEU A 37 -0.43 -8.37 9.57
CA LEU A 37 0.36 -7.62 10.53
C LEU A 37 1.84 -7.53 10.10
N GLY A 38 2.39 -8.66 9.66
CA GLY A 38 3.76 -8.79 9.16
C GLY A 38 4.01 -7.96 7.89
N ALA A 39 3.04 -7.88 6.97
CA ALA A 39 3.14 -7.03 5.78
C ALA A 39 3.20 -5.54 6.14
N GLY A 40 2.43 -5.09 7.14
CA GLY A 40 2.53 -3.73 7.66
C GLY A 40 3.86 -3.46 8.37
N LEU A 41 4.36 -4.40 9.17
CA LEU A 41 5.69 -4.31 9.78
C LEU A 41 6.79 -4.23 8.70
N ALA A 42 6.71 -5.08 7.68
CA ALA A 42 7.65 -5.07 6.55
C ALA A 42 7.62 -3.73 5.80
N ALA A 43 6.43 -3.11 5.64
CA ALA A 43 6.29 -1.77 5.08
C ALA A 43 7.03 -0.72 5.90
N THR A 44 6.93 -0.80 7.22
CA THR A 44 7.65 0.10 8.13
C THR A 44 9.16 -0.11 8.05
N LEU A 45 9.63 -1.35 8.12
CA LEU A 45 11.06 -1.67 8.02
C LEU A 45 11.63 -1.24 6.66
N ALA A 46 10.90 -1.49 5.56
CA ALA A 46 11.25 -1.01 4.24
C ALA A 46 11.41 0.52 4.23
N THR A 47 10.45 1.23 4.80
CA THR A 47 10.44 2.71 4.85
C THR A 47 11.53 3.27 5.77
N ALA A 48 11.88 2.57 6.84
CA ALA A 48 12.88 2.99 7.81
C ALA A 48 14.32 2.76 7.30
N PHE A 49 14.60 1.61 6.68
CA PHE A 49 15.98 1.16 6.44
C PHE A 49 16.40 1.08 4.97
N PHE A 50 15.47 1.04 4.01
CA PHE A 50 15.85 0.94 2.60
C PHE A 50 15.81 2.29 1.91
N GLU A 51 16.96 2.87 1.59
CA GLU A 51 17.04 4.04 0.72
C GLU A 51 17.08 3.61 -0.75
N LEU A 52 16.09 4.01 -1.54
CA LEU A 52 16.02 3.65 -2.96
C LEU A 52 17.01 4.45 -3.82
N GLY A 53 17.83 5.35 -3.24
CA GLY A 53 18.74 6.25 -3.95
C GLY A 53 18.04 7.26 -4.88
N LEU A 54 16.71 7.17 -5.03
CA LEU A 54 15.89 8.05 -5.83
C LEU A 54 15.82 9.41 -5.14
N ARG A 55 16.57 10.40 -5.64
CA ARG A 55 16.52 11.80 -5.19
C ARG A 55 15.23 12.54 -5.59
N ILE A 56 14.11 11.81 -5.68
CA ILE A 56 12.81 12.31 -6.15
C ILE A 56 11.84 12.40 -4.96
N PRO A 57 11.20 13.56 -4.71
CA PRO A 57 10.20 13.69 -3.66
C PRO A 57 9.01 12.74 -3.89
N GLY A 58 8.58 12.03 -2.84
CA GLY A 58 7.40 11.16 -2.90
C GLY A 58 7.68 9.71 -3.28
N HIS A 59 8.93 9.29 -3.50
CA HIS A 59 9.27 7.90 -3.81
C HIS A 59 9.08 6.94 -2.61
N ALA A 60 9.00 7.46 -1.38
CA ALA A 60 8.87 6.64 -0.16
C ALA A 60 7.62 5.76 -0.17
N ILE A 61 6.56 6.17 -0.87
CA ILE A 61 5.33 5.40 -1.03
C ILE A 61 5.55 3.99 -1.61
N ILE A 62 6.58 3.82 -2.45
CA ILE A 62 6.92 2.52 -3.07
C ILE A 62 7.22 1.49 -1.98
N ARG A 63 7.94 1.90 -0.94
CA ARG A 63 8.35 1.05 0.19
C ARG A 63 7.19 0.66 1.10
N ALA A 64 6.09 1.41 1.07
CA ALA A 64 4.87 1.10 1.80
C ALA A 64 3.89 0.24 0.99
N VAL A 65 3.55 0.68 -0.23
CA VAL A 65 2.52 0.03 -1.07
C VAL A 65 2.94 -1.37 -1.48
N PHE A 66 4.23 -1.59 -1.76
CA PHE A 66 4.72 -2.87 -2.26
C PHE A 66 4.55 -4.03 -1.26
N PRO A 67 5.01 -3.97 -0.01
CA PRO A 67 4.75 -5.01 0.99
C PRO A 67 3.28 -5.11 1.40
N MET A 68 2.53 -4.00 1.45
CA MET A 68 1.10 -4.05 1.78
C MET A 68 0.27 -4.74 0.70
N SER A 69 0.59 -4.51 -0.58
CA SER A 69 -0.06 -5.20 -1.70
C SER A 69 0.31 -6.69 -1.75
N LEU A 70 1.54 -7.06 -1.37
CA LEU A 70 1.94 -8.45 -1.15
C LEU A 70 1.08 -9.11 -0.06
N GLY A 71 0.87 -8.42 1.07
CA GLY A 71 -0.01 -8.90 2.14
C GLY A 71 -1.43 -9.20 1.64
N LEU A 72 -2.00 -8.30 0.83
CA LEU A 72 -3.31 -8.52 0.18
C LEU A 72 -3.30 -9.64 -0.87
N ALA A 73 -2.17 -9.90 -1.52
CA ALA A 73 -2.05 -10.97 -2.50
C ALA A 73 -2.00 -12.36 -1.83
N LEU A 74 -1.36 -12.46 -0.66
CA LEU A 74 -1.26 -13.70 0.12
C LEU A 74 -2.53 -13.96 0.96
N ALA A 75 -3.06 -12.92 1.61
CA ALA A 75 -4.24 -12.96 2.47
C ALA A 75 -5.31 -11.96 1.97
N PRO A 76 -6.03 -12.27 0.88
CA PRO A 76 -6.99 -11.38 0.23
C PRO A 76 -8.27 -11.21 1.05
N ARG A 77 -8.19 -10.45 2.14
CA ARG A 77 -9.28 -10.18 3.09
C ARG A 77 -9.78 -8.75 2.94
N ARG A 78 -11.10 -8.54 3.00
CA ARG A 78 -11.71 -7.21 3.09
C ARG A 78 -11.28 -6.54 4.38
N MET A 79 -10.85 -5.29 4.33
CA MET A 79 -10.30 -4.57 5.49
C MET A 79 -8.92 -5.06 5.94
N GLY A 80 -8.25 -5.90 5.14
CA GLY A 80 -6.88 -6.32 5.42
C GLY A 80 -5.91 -5.15 5.36
N GLY A 81 -6.19 -4.16 4.51
CA GLY A 81 -5.49 -2.89 4.45
C GLY A 81 -5.46 -2.17 5.79
N MET A 82 -6.58 -2.05 6.50
CA MET A 82 -6.63 -1.44 7.82
C MET A 82 -5.73 -2.15 8.83
N VAL A 83 -5.72 -3.48 8.83
CA VAL A 83 -4.84 -4.27 9.71
C VAL A 83 -3.37 -3.99 9.42
N MET A 84 -2.99 -3.90 8.15
CA MET A 84 -1.63 -3.53 7.75
C MET A 84 -1.28 -2.08 8.11
N GLY A 85 -2.22 -1.14 7.93
CA GLY A 85 -2.00 0.27 8.24
C GLY A 85 -1.81 0.52 9.73
N THR A 86 -2.60 -0.16 10.58
CA THR A 86 -2.47 -0.06 12.04
C THR A 86 -1.17 -0.69 12.52
N SER A 87 -0.78 -1.87 12.01
CA SER A 87 0.50 -2.46 12.39
C SER A 87 1.68 -1.63 11.90
N ALA A 88 1.63 -1.11 10.66
CA ALA A 88 2.67 -0.25 10.13
C ALA A 88 2.86 1.02 10.97
N LEU A 89 1.77 1.72 11.32
CA LEU A 89 1.81 2.90 12.16
C LEU A 89 2.34 2.57 13.56
N GLY A 90 1.85 1.49 14.18
CA GLY A 90 2.33 1.05 15.49
C GLY A 90 3.83 0.76 15.49
N SER A 91 4.32 0.01 14.50
CA SER A 91 5.75 -0.26 14.35
C SER A 91 6.56 1.01 14.08
N ALA A 92 6.04 1.95 13.30
CA ALA A 92 6.73 3.21 13.01
C ALA A 92 6.89 4.07 14.26
N LEU A 93 5.85 4.13 15.10
CA LEU A 93 5.89 4.82 16.39
C LEU A 93 6.89 4.18 17.35
N VAL A 94 6.92 2.85 17.43
CA VAL A 94 7.88 2.13 18.28
C VAL A 94 9.33 2.38 17.83
N LEU A 95 9.62 2.31 16.52
CA LEU A 95 10.96 2.60 16.01
C LEU A 95 11.38 4.06 16.24
N GLY A 96 10.45 5.00 16.05
CA GLY A 96 10.69 6.42 16.31
C GLY A 96 10.95 6.72 17.78
N ALA A 97 10.11 6.19 18.68
CA ALA A 97 10.27 6.37 20.13
C ALA A 97 11.54 5.71 20.68
N GLY A 98 11.93 4.56 20.11
CA GLY A 98 13.17 3.87 20.48
C GLY A 98 14.45 4.48 19.89
N GLY A 99 14.34 5.54 19.07
CA GLY A 99 15.51 6.17 18.43
C GLY A 99 16.15 5.34 17.32
N PHE A 100 15.51 4.27 16.85
CA PHE A 100 16.06 3.35 15.86
C PHE A 100 15.96 3.88 14.43
N ALA A 101 14.97 4.72 14.14
CA ALA A 101 14.78 5.30 12.81
C ALA A 101 14.03 6.63 12.86
N ALA A 102 14.50 7.62 12.09
CA ALA A 102 13.81 8.89 11.89
C ALA A 102 12.83 8.78 10.69
N ILE A 103 11.59 8.38 10.96
CA ILE A 103 10.55 8.30 9.93
C ILE A 103 9.89 9.67 9.79
N GLY A 104 10.08 10.32 8.64
CA GLY A 104 9.48 11.63 8.37
C GLY A 104 7.94 11.60 8.38
N ALA A 105 7.32 12.71 8.76
CA ALA A 105 5.86 12.82 8.89
C ALA A 105 5.08 12.35 7.65
N GLY A 106 5.52 12.73 6.44
CA GLY A 106 4.88 12.27 5.20
C GLY A 106 4.97 10.75 5.01
N ALA A 107 6.06 10.12 5.41
CA ALA A 107 6.20 8.67 5.33
C ALA A 107 5.30 7.96 6.36
N MET A 108 5.17 8.51 7.58
CA MET A 108 4.21 8.02 8.58
C MET A 108 2.77 8.11 8.06
N THR A 109 2.39 9.22 7.43
CA THR A 109 1.07 9.40 6.82
C THR A 109 0.82 8.34 5.75
N SER A 110 1.79 8.09 4.87
CA SER A 110 1.67 7.04 3.85
C SER A 110 1.56 5.65 4.48
N LEU A 111 2.35 5.32 5.50
CA LEU A 111 2.26 4.03 6.20
C LEU A 111 0.88 3.83 6.84
N ALA A 112 0.34 4.85 7.48
CA ALA A 112 -0.97 4.78 8.12
C ALA A 112 -2.13 4.66 7.10
N LEU A 113 -2.08 5.42 6.00
CA LEU A 113 -3.21 5.58 5.09
C LEU A 113 -3.20 4.63 3.89
N THR A 114 -2.05 4.09 3.50
CA THR A 114 -1.96 3.22 2.31
C THR A 114 -2.91 2.02 2.43
N GLY A 115 -2.89 1.33 3.56
CA GLY A 115 -3.78 0.20 3.82
C GLY A 115 -5.27 0.54 3.73
N PRO A 116 -5.79 1.50 4.53
CA PRO A 116 -7.18 1.95 4.43
C PRO A 116 -7.59 2.42 3.04
N LEU A 117 -6.71 3.13 2.31
CA LEU A 117 -6.99 3.59 0.96
C LEU A 117 -7.02 2.45 -0.06
N LEU A 118 -6.18 1.42 0.12
CA LEU A 118 -6.27 0.18 -0.65
C LEU A 118 -7.62 -0.51 -0.42
N ASP A 119 -8.06 -0.65 0.83
CA ASP A 119 -9.37 -1.24 1.14
C ASP A 119 -10.51 -0.47 0.50
N LEU A 120 -10.48 0.87 0.58
CA LEU A 120 -11.50 1.74 0.00
C LEU A 120 -11.53 1.63 -1.53
N ALA A 121 -10.36 1.76 -2.17
CA ALA A 121 -10.25 1.72 -3.63
C ALA A 121 -10.62 0.34 -4.19
N LEU A 122 -10.28 -0.74 -3.46
CA LEU A 122 -10.54 -2.11 -3.88
C LEU A 122 -11.94 -2.60 -3.49
N TRP A 123 -12.68 -1.89 -2.63
CA TRP A 123 -14.00 -2.33 -2.15
C TRP A 123 -14.96 -2.70 -3.29
N ARG A 124 -14.90 -2.00 -4.42
CA ARG A 124 -15.72 -2.28 -5.62
C ARG A 124 -14.94 -2.95 -6.77
N ALA A 125 -13.65 -3.21 -6.60
CA ALA A 125 -12.79 -3.73 -7.66
C ALA A 125 -12.95 -5.25 -7.79
N LYS A 126 -13.91 -5.68 -8.62
CA LYS A 126 -14.27 -7.11 -8.70
C LYS A 126 -13.27 -7.97 -9.50
N ARG A 127 -12.56 -7.44 -10.51
CA ARG A 127 -11.63 -8.21 -11.39
C ARG A 127 -10.86 -7.31 -12.38
N GLY A 128 -9.73 -7.84 -12.88
CA GLY A 128 -9.00 -7.32 -14.05
C GLY A 128 -8.46 -5.89 -13.86
N TRP A 129 -8.54 -5.08 -14.92
CA TRP A 129 -8.05 -3.68 -14.95
C TRP A 129 -8.56 -2.81 -13.79
N ARG A 130 -9.74 -3.11 -13.22
CA ARG A 130 -10.29 -2.36 -12.07
C ARG A 130 -9.46 -2.54 -10.80
N LEU A 131 -8.76 -3.67 -10.64
CA LEU A 131 -7.80 -3.87 -9.56
C LEU A 131 -6.59 -2.94 -9.74
N TYR A 132 -6.06 -2.88 -10.95
CA TYR A 132 -4.90 -2.03 -11.29
C TYR A 132 -5.22 -0.56 -11.05
N LEU A 133 -6.39 -0.10 -11.49
CA LEU A 133 -6.85 1.25 -11.15
C LEU A 133 -7.03 1.43 -9.65
N GLY A 134 -7.62 0.47 -8.94
CA GLY A 134 -7.77 0.56 -7.49
C GLY A 134 -6.43 0.76 -6.78
N PHE A 135 -5.42 -0.03 -7.13
CA PHE A 135 -4.06 0.13 -6.61
C PHE A 135 -3.43 1.48 -7.02
N ALA A 136 -3.56 1.89 -8.28
CA ALA A 136 -3.06 3.17 -8.77
C ALA A 136 -3.68 4.35 -8.00
N THR A 137 -5.01 4.35 -7.85
CA THR A 137 -5.74 5.40 -7.13
C THR A 137 -5.44 5.41 -5.63
N ALA A 138 -5.25 4.23 -5.02
CA ALA A 138 -4.86 4.14 -3.62
C ALA A 138 -3.44 4.67 -3.38
N GLY A 139 -2.50 4.30 -4.26
CA GLY A 139 -1.13 4.82 -4.24
C GLY A 139 -1.07 6.34 -4.45
N LEU A 140 -1.84 6.86 -5.42
CA LEU A 140 -2.00 8.29 -5.66
C LEU A 140 -2.56 9.00 -4.42
N ALA A 141 -3.70 8.56 -3.90
CA ALA A 141 -4.35 9.19 -2.76
C ALA A 141 -3.46 9.19 -1.52
N SER A 142 -2.75 8.08 -1.26
CA SER A 142 -1.83 7.95 -0.13
C SER A 142 -0.65 8.92 -0.25
N ASN A 143 -0.09 9.05 -1.47
CA ASN A 143 1.03 9.95 -1.68
C ASN A 143 0.58 11.43 -1.65
N LEU A 144 -0.61 11.76 -2.17
CA LEU A 144 -1.16 13.11 -2.04
C LEU A 144 -1.43 13.48 -0.57
N ALA A 145 -1.91 12.54 0.25
CA ALA A 145 -2.06 12.79 1.68
C ALA A 145 -0.70 13.08 2.35
N ALA A 146 0.35 12.33 1.98
CA ALA A 146 1.71 12.59 2.45
C ALA A 146 2.26 13.94 1.96
N LEU A 147 1.95 14.34 0.72
CA LEU A 147 2.27 15.67 0.20
C LEU A 147 1.59 16.75 1.03
N SER A 148 0.30 16.62 1.32
CA SER A 148 -0.46 17.59 2.11
C SER A 148 0.12 17.77 3.51
N VAL A 149 0.48 16.67 4.19
CA VAL A 149 1.14 16.74 5.50
C VAL A 149 2.50 17.40 5.40
N ARG A 150 3.31 17.05 4.39
CA ARG A 150 4.64 17.65 4.20
C ARG A 150 4.58 19.13 3.79
N ALA A 151 3.58 19.52 3.01
CA ALA A 151 3.34 20.91 2.67
C ALA A 151 2.93 21.70 3.93
N GLY A 152 2.07 21.13 4.77
CA GLY A 152 1.70 21.70 6.07
C GLY A 152 2.92 21.88 6.98
N THR A 153 3.75 20.85 7.17
CA THR A 153 4.94 20.98 8.01
C THR A 153 5.93 22.01 7.49
N LYS A 154 6.07 22.15 6.16
CA LYS A 154 6.88 23.22 5.55
C LYS A 154 6.28 24.61 5.78
N LEU A 155 4.96 24.76 5.62
CA LEU A 155 4.27 26.04 5.76
C LEU A 155 4.36 26.58 7.20
N PHE A 156 4.30 25.70 8.20
CA PHE A 156 4.41 26.06 9.61
C PHE A 156 5.86 26.13 10.12
N GLY A 157 6.88 26.01 9.25
CA GLY A 157 8.28 26.09 9.67
C GLY A 157 8.76 24.93 10.53
N LEU A 158 7.99 23.83 10.60
CA LEU A 158 8.34 22.61 11.33
C LEU A 158 9.29 21.69 10.54
N GLY A 159 9.78 22.16 9.39
CA GLY A 159 10.76 21.45 8.57
C GLY A 159 12.19 21.63 9.09
N HIS A 160 13.03 20.60 8.94
CA HIS A 160 14.44 20.67 9.31
C HIS A 160 15.16 21.70 8.41
N GLY A 161 15.95 22.59 9.02
CA GLY A 161 16.63 23.70 8.36
C GLY A 161 17.55 23.25 7.22
N GLY A 162 17.46 23.92 6.07
CA GLY A 162 18.21 23.61 4.85
C GLY A 162 17.38 23.10 3.66
N ALA A 163 16.06 23.01 3.80
CA ALA A 163 15.18 22.57 2.72
C ALA A 163 14.95 23.67 1.66
N GLN A 164 14.88 23.27 0.38
CA GLN A 164 14.47 24.14 -0.74
C GLN A 164 13.22 24.99 -0.39
N PRO A 165 13.19 26.27 -0.84
CA PRO A 165 12.05 27.16 -0.66
C PRO A 165 10.73 26.50 -1.04
N PHE A 166 9.65 26.79 -0.29
CA PHE A 166 8.34 26.19 -0.52
C PHE A 166 7.84 26.42 -1.96
N ALA A 167 8.05 27.62 -2.50
CA ALA A 167 7.63 28.01 -3.84
C ALA A 167 8.32 27.20 -4.95
N GLU A 168 9.58 26.82 -4.77
CA GLU A 168 10.34 26.01 -5.72
C GLU A 168 10.00 24.52 -5.57
N TRP A 169 9.82 24.08 -4.33
CA TRP A 169 9.55 22.67 -4.01
C TRP A 169 8.14 22.22 -4.42
N LEU A 170 7.11 23.05 -4.22
CA LEU A 170 5.72 22.63 -4.37
C LEU A 170 5.34 22.20 -5.79
N PRO A 171 5.67 22.94 -6.87
CA PRO A 171 5.32 22.53 -8.23
C PRO A 171 5.95 21.19 -8.61
N GLN A 172 7.23 21.00 -8.25
CA GLN A 172 7.93 19.73 -8.47
C GLN A 172 7.28 18.60 -7.65
N ALA A 173 6.98 18.87 -6.37
CA ALA A 173 6.43 17.88 -5.47
C ALA A 173 5.04 17.40 -5.90
N ILE A 174 4.16 18.28 -6.41
CA ILE A 174 2.83 17.86 -6.91
C ILE A 174 3.00 16.82 -8.02
N GLY A 175 3.84 17.10 -9.01
CA GLY A 175 4.08 16.19 -10.13
C GLY A 175 4.72 14.87 -9.68
N THR A 176 5.77 14.93 -8.88
CA THR A 176 6.50 13.72 -8.48
C THR A 176 5.71 12.86 -7.50
N TYR A 177 4.99 13.45 -6.54
CA TYR A 177 4.14 12.68 -5.63
C TYR A 177 2.99 12.01 -6.37
N ALA A 178 2.32 12.70 -7.30
CA ALA A 178 1.27 12.11 -8.10
C ALA A 178 1.78 10.93 -8.95
N LEU A 179 2.89 11.14 -9.68
CA LEU A 179 3.49 10.13 -10.53
C LEU A 179 4.00 8.94 -9.72
N CYS A 180 4.77 9.17 -8.64
CA CYS A 180 5.27 8.11 -7.79
C CYS A 180 4.13 7.31 -7.13
N GLY A 181 3.05 7.97 -6.72
CA GLY A 181 1.90 7.29 -6.11
C GLY A 181 1.19 6.37 -7.11
N LEU A 182 0.92 6.89 -8.32
CA LEU A 182 0.33 6.10 -9.41
C LEU A 182 1.20 4.91 -9.80
N LEU A 183 2.48 5.16 -10.07
CA LEU A 183 3.43 4.12 -10.47
C LEU A 183 3.64 3.08 -9.38
N ALA A 184 3.77 3.47 -8.12
CA ALA A 184 3.90 2.53 -7.00
C ALA A 184 2.70 1.58 -6.93
N GLY A 185 1.48 2.12 -7.05
CA GLY A 185 0.26 1.34 -7.10
C GLY A 185 0.23 0.38 -8.30
N LEU A 186 0.47 0.89 -9.50
CA LEU A 186 0.45 0.09 -10.74
C LEU A 186 1.50 -1.01 -10.75
N ILE A 187 2.75 -0.70 -10.38
CA ILE A 187 3.84 -1.67 -10.32
C ILE A 187 3.50 -2.76 -9.30
N SER A 188 3.01 -2.39 -8.13
CA SER A 188 2.57 -3.34 -7.12
C SER A 188 1.46 -4.27 -7.62
N ALA A 189 0.47 -3.72 -8.34
CA ALA A 189 -0.59 -4.51 -8.96
C ALA A 189 -0.04 -5.46 -10.04
N LEU A 190 0.89 -4.99 -10.88
CA LEU A 190 1.54 -5.78 -11.94
C LEU A 190 2.34 -6.95 -11.38
N VAL A 191 3.07 -6.73 -10.29
CA VAL A 191 3.94 -7.74 -9.68
C VAL A 191 3.13 -8.83 -8.99
N TRP A 192 2.05 -8.48 -8.28
CA TRP A 192 1.33 -9.43 -7.44
C TRP A 192 0.04 -10.00 -8.05
N PHE A 193 -0.54 -9.32 -9.04
CA PHE A 193 -1.83 -9.69 -9.61
C PHE A 193 -1.76 -9.90 -11.12
N GLN A 194 -2.73 -10.66 -11.63
CA GLN A 194 -2.91 -10.93 -13.05
C GLN A 194 -4.00 -10.01 -13.62
N LEU A 195 -3.82 -9.57 -14.88
CA LEU A 195 -4.76 -8.68 -15.58
C LEU A 195 -6.09 -9.37 -15.97
N VAL A 196 -6.21 -10.69 -15.79
CA VAL A 196 -7.21 -11.62 -16.35
C VAL A 196 -6.95 -11.93 -17.83
N GLY A 197 -6.65 -13.21 -18.14
CA GLY A 197 -6.51 -13.69 -19.53
C GLY A 197 -5.84 -15.04 -19.80
N THR A 198 -5.20 -15.73 -18.84
CA THR A 198 -4.33 -16.90 -19.17
C THR A 198 -4.68 -18.24 -18.52
N ARG A 199 -5.85 -18.41 -17.88
CA ARG A 199 -6.28 -19.70 -17.32
C ARG A 199 -7.63 -20.22 -17.83
N SER A 200 -7.88 -20.06 -19.13
CA SER A 200 -9.04 -20.69 -19.80
C SER A 200 -8.66 -21.70 -20.89
N GLY A 201 -7.37 -21.97 -21.14
CA GLY A 201 -6.95 -22.86 -22.24
C GLY A 201 -6.45 -24.25 -21.86
N ALA A 202 -6.26 -24.56 -20.56
CA ALA A 202 -5.54 -25.78 -20.14
C ALA A 202 -6.44 -26.90 -19.57
N GLN A 203 -7.75 -26.69 -19.44
CA GLN A 203 -8.66 -27.66 -18.82
C GLN A 203 -9.70 -28.25 -19.79
N GLU A 204 -9.71 -27.83 -21.05
CA GLU A 204 -10.67 -28.29 -22.07
C GLU A 204 -10.08 -29.34 -23.04
N ARG A 205 -8.91 -29.92 -22.73
CA ARG A 205 -8.31 -31.05 -23.49
C ARG A 205 -8.07 -32.29 -22.62
N ARG A 206 -9.06 -32.64 -21.81
CA ARG A 206 -9.14 -33.95 -21.15
C ARG A 206 -10.59 -34.42 -21.10
N TRP A 207 -11.16 -34.65 -22.28
CA TRP A 207 -12.24 -35.59 -22.50
C TRP A 207 -11.96 -36.27 -23.84
#